data_AF-A0A350WLQ3-F1
#
_entry.id   AF-A0A350WLQ3-F1
#
_cell.length_a   1.000
_cell.length_b   1.000
_cell.length_c   1.000
_cell.angle_alpha   90.00
_cell.angle_beta   90.00
_cell.angle_gamma   90.00
#
_symmetry.space_group_name_H-M   'P 1'
#
loop_
_entity.id
_entity.type
_entity.pdbx_description
1 polymer ?
#
loop_
_entity_poly.entity_id
_entity_poly.type
_entity_poly.pdbx_seq_one_letter_code
_entity_poly.pdbx_strand_id
1 'polypeptide(L)'
;VIGAGASLLSKGFLDAARSHAEKVLAEIHHLDGGAGLSVVGSEPPEIYCLKHEYKSLLPERSAEIQSLTQRVWSVDEFILRVVNSEDFFLPLPSREEKVILHPHCHQRAEGLADDGLPAGVSATVAMLKMFGFAPEVIDAGCCGMAGTFGYDAEHYDLSMQVGELGVLPKIRSLRPTDTSPKFDKQVGVLSTGAACRMQIQQGAGVDAVHPLLLVRERLANLQPGH
;
A
#
# COMPACT_ATOMS: atom_id res chain seq x y z
N VAL A 1 5.50 0.41 -17.04
CA VAL A 1 4.68 0.08 -15.84
C VAL A 1 3.24 0.36 -16.20
N ILE A 2 2.40 -0.67 -16.26
CA ILE A 2 0.97 -0.54 -16.56
C ILE A 2 0.22 -0.80 -15.25
N GLY A 3 -0.57 0.17 -14.77
CA GLY A 3 -1.46 -0.05 -13.62
C GLY A 3 -2.63 -0.98 -13.99
N ALA A 4 -3.37 -1.47 -13.01
CA ALA A 4 -4.59 -2.24 -13.23
C ALA A 4 -5.77 -1.41 -13.75
N GLY A 5 -5.69 -0.08 -13.65
CA GLY A 5 -6.71 0.83 -14.17
C GLY A 5 -7.78 1.20 -13.15
N ALA A 6 -7.43 1.19 -11.87
CA ALA A 6 -8.32 1.61 -10.78
C ALA A 6 -8.89 3.03 -10.99
N SER A 7 -8.12 3.91 -11.64
CA SER A 7 -8.55 5.27 -12.00
C SER A 7 -9.63 5.32 -13.08
N LEU A 8 -9.64 4.38 -14.03
CA LEU A 8 -10.71 4.28 -15.04
C LEU A 8 -12.02 3.87 -14.39
N LEU A 9 -11.97 2.93 -13.46
CA LEU A 9 -13.12 2.50 -12.66
C LEU A 9 -13.66 3.63 -11.77
N SER A 10 -12.80 4.34 -11.04
CA SER A 10 -13.23 5.39 -10.14
C SER A 10 -13.88 6.58 -10.85
N LYS A 11 -13.56 6.81 -12.13
CA LYS A 11 -14.19 7.82 -12.99
C LYS A 11 -15.40 7.27 -13.79
N GLY A 12 -15.75 6.00 -13.63
CA GLY A 12 -16.91 5.38 -14.29
C GLY A 12 -16.70 5.05 -15.77
N PHE A 13 -15.45 5.05 -16.26
CA PHE A 13 -15.12 4.73 -17.65
C PHE A 13 -15.06 3.22 -17.88
N LEU A 14 -16.21 2.54 -17.74
CA LEU A 14 -16.29 1.07 -17.70
C LEU A 14 -15.76 0.38 -18.96
N ASP A 15 -16.07 0.90 -20.15
CA ASP A 15 -15.58 0.30 -21.40
C ASP A 15 -14.06 0.46 -21.54
N ALA A 16 -13.53 1.62 -21.15
CA ALA A 16 -12.08 1.85 -21.12
C ALA A 16 -11.40 0.96 -20.06
N ALA A 17 -12.01 0.80 -18.89
CA ALA A 17 -11.52 -0.09 -17.83
C ALA A 17 -11.49 -1.56 -18.31
N ARG A 18 -12.53 -2.02 -19.03
CA ARG A 18 -12.57 -3.36 -19.62
C ARG A 18 -11.43 -3.56 -20.62
N SER A 19 -11.29 -2.67 -21.61
CA SER A 19 -10.22 -2.75 -22.60
C SER A 19 -8.82 -2.64 -21.98
N HIS A 20 -8.69 -1.90 -20.87
CA HIS A 20 -7.44 -1.80 -20.14
C HIS A 20 -7.12 -3.08 -19.35
N ALA A 21 -8.12 -3.66 -18.68
CA ALA A 21 -7.99 -4.93 -17.98
C ALA A 21 -7.57 -6.07 -18.91
N GLU A 22 -8.14 -6.15 -20.12
CA GLU A 22 -7.73 -7.12 -21.15
C GLU A 22 -6.25 -6.99 -21.52
N LYS A 23 -5.76 -5.75 -21.71
CA LYS A 23 -4.35 -5.48 -22.00
C LYS A 23 -3.46 -5.90 -20.85
N VAL A 24 -3.83 -5.56 -19.61
CA VAL A 24 -3.06 -5.95 -18.41
C VAL A 24 -2.98 -7.47 -18.29
N LEU A 25 -4.08 -8.20 -18.49
CA LEU A 25 -4.08 -9.65 -18.46
C LEU A 25 -3.21 -10.25 -19.57
N ALA A 26 -3.25 -9.70 -20.78
CA ALA A 26 -2.41 -10.14 -21.89
C ALA A 26 -0.91 -9.95 -21.58
N GLU A 27 -0.53 -8.81 -21.00
CA GLU A 27 0.85 -8.52 -20.60
C GLU A 27 1.32 -9.41 -19.44
N ILE A 28 0.47 -9.64 -18.44
CA ILE A 28 0.75 -10.59 -17.36
C ILE A 28 0.97 -11.98 -17.95
N HIS A 29 0.09 -12.45 -18.84
CA HIS A 29 0.23 -13.75 -19.48
C HIS A 29 1.53 -13.87 -20.29
N HIS A 30 1.87 -12.83 -21.06
CA HIS A 30 3.12 -12.77 -21.82
C HIS A 30 4.33 -12.91 -20.91
N LEU A 31 4.41 -12.09 -19.84
CA LEU A 31 5.55 -12.09 -18.92
C LEU A 31 5.64 -13.37 -18.08
N ASP A 32 4.48 -13.92 -17.71
CA ASP A 32 4.39 -15.15 -16.92
C ASP A 32 4.83 -16.39 -17.71
N GLY A 33 4.51 -16.46 -19.01
CA GLY A 33 4.90 -17.59 -19.87
C GLY A 33 4.42 -18.96 -19.37
N GLY A 34 3.43 -19.01 -18.47
CA GLY A 34 2.95 -20.22 -17.80
C GLY A 34 3.78 -20.67 -16.58
N ALA A 35 4.75 -19.88 -16.12
CA ALA A 35 5.60 -20.22 -14.99
C ALA A 35 4.92 -20.03 -13.61
N GLY A 36 3.77 -19.35 -13.55
CA GLY A 36 3.04 -19.12 -12.30
C GLY A 36 3.70 -18.08 -11.39
N LEU A 37 4.35 -17.07 -11.97
CA LEU A 37 5.06 -16.00 -11.26
C LEU A 37 4.12 -15.17 -10.39
N SER A 38 4.53 -14.74 -9.20
CA SER A 38 3.70 -13.82 -8.42
C SER A 38 3.60 -12.45 -9.09
N VAL A 39 2.39 -11.86 -9.07
CA VAL A 39 2.17 -10.46 -9.48
C VAL A 39 2.17 -9.61 -8.22
N VAL A 40 3.16 -8.72 -8.11
CA VAL A 40 3.38 -7.94 -6.89
C VAL A 40 3.29 -6.45 -7.19
N GLY A 41 2.56 -5.71 -6.36
CA GLY A 41 2.41 -4.26 -6.51
C GLY A 41 2.51 -3.50 -5.19
N SER A 42 2.89 -2.24 -5.26
CA SER A 42 3.06 -1.36 -4.10
C SER A 42 1.90 -0.42 -3.86
N GLU A 43 1.09 -0.13 -4.88
CA GLU A 43 -0.04 0.81 -4.78
C GLU A 43 -1.35 0.04 -4.53
N PRO A 44 -1.95 0.15 -3.32
CA PRO A 44 -3.14 -0.61 -2.95
C PRO A 44 -4.31 -0.55 -3.93
N PRO A 45 -4.75 0.61 -4.45
CA PRO A 45 -5.87 0.65 -5.37
C PRO A 45 -5.65 -0.15 -6.66
N GLU A 46 -4.42 -0.22 -7.16
CA GLU A 46 -4.13 -1.00 -8.36
C GLU A 46 -4.19 -2.51 -8.08
N ILE A 47 -3.62 -2.96 -6.95
CA ILE A 47 -3.64 -4.38 -6.59
C ILE A 47 -5.05 -4.86 -6.29
N TYR A 48 -5.84 -4.09 -5.54
CA TYR A 48 -7.21 -4.48 -5.21
C TYR A 48 -8.16 -4.34 -6.39
N CYS A 49 -7.89 -3.44 -7.34
CA CYS A 49 -8.59 -3.43 -8.63
C CYS A 49 -8.40 -4.75 -9.38
N LEU A 50 -7.15 -5.23 -9.48
CA LEU A 50 -6.85 -6.52 -10.12
C LEU A 50 -7.49 -7.70 -9.37
N LYS A 51 -7.47 -7.68 -8.03
CA LYS A 51 -8.03 -8.75 -7.19
C LYS A 51 -9.56 -8.84 -7.26
N HIS A 52 -10.24 -7.71 -7.14
CA HIS A 52 -11.67 -7.69 -6.83
C HIS A 52 -12.55 -7.25 -8.01
N GLU A 53 -12.05 -6.37 -8.87
CA GLU A 53 -12.87 -5.73 -9.89
C GLU A 53 -12.81 -6.43 -11.25
N TYR A 54 -11.68 -7.06 -11.58
CA TYR A 54 -11.46 -7.66 -12.89
C TYR A 54 -12.49 -8.73 -13.24
N LYS A 55 -12.88 -9.55 -12.25
CA LYS A 55 -13.90 -10.60 -12.46
C LYS A 55 -15.26 -10.01 -12.86
N SER A 56 -15.61 -8.84 -12.31
CA SER A 56 -16.84 -8.13 -12.64
C SER A 56 -16.76 -7.43 -14.00
N LEU A 57 -15.57 -6.93 -14.36
CA LEU A 57 -15.31 -6.30 -15.66
C LEU A 57 -15.30 -7.28 -16.83
N LEU A 58 -14.79 -8.50 -16.60
CA LEU A 58 -14.52 -9.55 -17.59
C LEU A 58 -15.09 -10.90 -17.12
N PRO A 59 -16.43 -11.03 -16.96
CA PRO A 59 -17.05 -12.26 -16.45
C PRO A 59 -16.73 -13.50 -17.30
N GLU A 60 -16.54 -13.33 -18.61
CA GLU A 60 -16.14 -14.37 -19.56
C GLU A 60 -14.73 -14.93 -19.30
N ARG A 61 -13.89 -14.20 -18.56
CA ARG A 61 -12.53 -14.63 -18.15
C ARG A 61 -12.44 -14.97 -16.66
N SER A 62 -13.57 -15.16 -15.98
CA SER A 62 -13.60 -15.35 -14.52
C SER A 62 -12.70 -16.49 -14.02
N ALA A 63 -12.57 -17.59 -14.75
CA ALA A 63 -11.73 -18.73 -14.31
C ALA A 63 -10.23 -18.39 -14.37
N GLU A 64 -9.80 -17.71 -15.44
CA GLU A 64 -8.44 -17.22 -15.59
C GLU A 64 -8.10 -16.20 -14.50
N ILE A 65 -8.98 -15.23 -14.29
CA ILE A 65 -8.81 -14.18 -13.28
C ILE A 65 -8.75 -14.81 -11.89
N GLN A 66 -9.64 -15.74 -11.57
CA GLN A 66 -9.62 -16.44 -10.29
C GLN A 66 -8.32 -17.21 -10.08
N SER A 67 -7.76 -17.85 -11.11
CA SER A 67 -6.45 -18.51 -11.00
C SER A 67 -5.32 -17.50 -10.80
N LEU A 68 -5.37 -16.35 -11.48
CA LEU A 68 -4.37 -15.30 -11.35
C LEU A 68 -4.39 -14.67 -9.95
N THR A 69 -5.56 -14.35 -9.39
CA THR A 69 -5.65 -13.60 -8.12
C THR A 69 -5.08 -14.36 -6.93
N GLN A 70 -4.99 -15.69 -7.00
CA GLN A 70 -4.31 -16.53 -6.00
C GLN A 70 -2.80 -16.26 -5.87
N ARG A 71 -2.21 -15.55 -6.83
CA ARG A 71 -0.79 -15.16 -6.85
C ARG A 71 -0.59 -13.66 -7.05
N VAL A 72 -1.62 -12.86 -6.81
CA VAL A 72 -1.54 -11.40 -6.81
C VAL A 72 -1.38 -10.95 -5.37
N TRP A 73 -0.38 -10.13 -5.08
CA TRP A 73 -0.08 -9.69 -3.72
C TRP A 73 0.29 -8.22 -3.71
N SER A 74 -0.11 -7.51 -2.66
CA SER A 74 0.63 -6.31 -2.31
C SER A 74 2.04 -6.70 -1.86
N VAL A 75 3.00 -5.78 -1.96
CA VAL A 75 4.40 -6.08 -1.65
C VAL A 75 4.63 -6.51 -0.19
N ASP A 76 3.89 -5.95 0.74
CA ASP A 76 3.86 -6.35 2.15
C ASP A 76 3.25 -7.74 2.33
N GLU A 77 2.17 -8.07 1.62
CA GLU A 77 1.61 -9.44 1.56
C GLU A 77 2.63 -10.44 1.00
N PHE A 78 3.35 -10.07 -0.07
CA PHE A 78 4.32 -10.94 -0.72
C PHE A 78 5.53 -11.23 0.16
N ILE A 79 6.08 -10.21 0.85
CA ILE A 79 7.22 -10.37 1.75
C ILE A 79 6.90 -11.40 2.84
N LEU A 80 5.70 -11.36 3.42
CA LEU A 80 5.28 -12.33 4.45
C LEU A 80 5.29 -13.77 3.92
N ARG A 81 4.96 -13.99 2.64
CA ARG A 81 4.95 -15.32 2.02
C ARG A 81 6.34 -15.84 1.72
N VAL A 82 7.23 -14.97 1.27
CA VAL A 82 8.62 -15.34 0.99
C VAL A 82 9.37 -15.62 2.29
N VAL A 83 9.21 -14.76 3.30
CA VAL A 83 9.90 -14.88 4.60
C VAL A 83 9.36 -16.04 5.45
N ASN A 84 8.11 -16.45 5.27
CA ASN A 84 7.55 -17.61 5.97
C ASN A 84 8.05 -18.95 5.40
N SER A 85 8.84 -18.96 4.33
CA SER A 85 9.63 -20.13 3.94
C SER A 85 10.85 -20.25 4.88
N GLU A 86 11.08 -21.43 5.45
CA GLU A 86 11.78 -21.70 6.74
C GLU A 86 13.23 -21.19 6.94
N ASP A 87 13.80 -20.45 5.98
CA ASP A 87 15.23 -20.05 5.98
C ASP A 87 15.50 -18.55 6.20
N PHE A 88 14.48 -17.72 6.45
CA PHE A 88 14.70 -16.28 6.62
C PHE A 88 14.93 -15.88 8.09
N PHE A 89 16.20 -15.62 8.44
CA PHE A 89 16.59 -15.03 9.72
C PHE A 89 17.04 -13.58 9.53
N LEU A 90 16.44 -12.65 10.28
CA LEU A 90 16.82 -11.24 10.28
C LEU A 90 17.37 -10.84 11.66
N PRO A 91 18.61 -10.35 11.78
CA PRO A 91 19.11 -9.76 13.02
C PRO A 91 18.30 -8.50 13.34
N LEU A 92 17.43 -8.56 14.33
CA LEU A 92 16.63 -7.41 14.74
C LEU A 92 17.37 -6.52 15.75
N PRO A 93 17.11 -5.21 15.75
CA PRO A 93 17.62 -4.34 16.81
C PRO A 93 17.10 -4.78 18.18
N SER A 94 17.86 -4.46 19.23
CA SER A 94 17.50 -4.83 20.62
C SER A 94 16.25 -4.11 21.16
N ARG A 95 15.78 -3.07 20.46
CA ARG A 95 14.57 -2.32 20.79
C ARG A 95 13.79 -2.02 19.52
N GLU A 96 12.48 -2.20 19.59
CA GLU A 96 11.57 -1.82 18.51
C GLU A 96 11.53 -0.29 18.32
N GLU A 97 11.56 0.13 17.06
CA GLU A 97 11.42 1.53 16.67
C GLU A 97 9.96 1.88 16.44
N LYS A 98 9.44 2.88 17.18
CA LYS A 98 8.04 3.32 17.05
C LYS A 98 7.84 4.11 15.76
N VAL A 99 6.81 3.73 15.00
CA VAL A 99 6.42 4.40 13.75
C VAL A 99 4.91 4.62 13.74
N ILE A 100 4.44 5.60 12.98
CA ILE A 100 3.02 5.90 12.85
C ILE A 100 2.58 5.44 11.48
N LEU A 101 1.51 4.67 11.36
CA LEU A 101 1.02 4.16 10.08
C LEU A 101 -0.36 4.72 9.76
N HIS A 102 -0.47 5.45 8.64
CA HIS A 102 -1.74 5.69 7.97
C HIS A 102 -1.90 4.73 6.78
N PRO A 103 -2.61 3.61 6.94
CA PRO A 103 -2.83 2.67 5.85
C PRO A 103 -3.80 3.25 4.81
N HIS A 104 -3.70 2.76 3.57
CA HIS A 104 -4.65 3.13 2.53
C HIS A 104 -6.05 2.60 2.85
N CYS A 105 -7.10 3.35 2.51
CA CYS A 105 -8.49 2.93 2.78
C CYS A 105 -8.84 1.58 2.13
N HIS A 106 -8.32 1.28 0.94
CA HIS A 106 -8.55 -0.02 0.29
C HIS A 106 -7.95 -1.19 1.09
N GLN A 107 -6.82 -0.99 1.78
CA GLN A 107 -6.25 -2.04 2.64
C GLN A 107 -7.11 -2.34 3.87
N ARG A 108 -7.95 -1.38 4.30
CA ARG A 108 -8.86 -1.58 5.43
C ARG A 108 -10.06 -2.47 5.09
N ALA A 109 -10.36 -2.60 3.79
CA ALA A 109 -11.45 -3.44 3.32
C ALA A 109 -11.06 -4.93 3.27
N GLU A 110 -9.77 -5.25 3.44
CA GLU A 110 -9.27 -6.61 3.32
C GLU A 110 -9.33 -7.38 4.64
N GLY A 111 -9.79 -8.63 4.54
CA GLY A 111 -9.69 -9.64 5.59
C GLY A 111 -8.36 -10.40 5.54
N LEU A 112 -8.35 -11.64 6.06
CA LEU A 112 -7.26 -12.58 5.80
C LEU A 112 -7.28 -13.02 4.34
N ALA A 113 -6.11 -13.33 3.78
CA ALA A 113 -6.01 -13.94 2.47
C ALA A 113 -6.49 -15.41 2.51
N ASP A 114 -6.77 -15.97 1.32
CA ASP A 114 -7.25 -17.35 1.16
C ASP A 114 -6.27 -18.41 1.73
N ASP A 115 -4.97 -18.08 1.80
CA ASP A 115 -3.92 -18.92 2.38
C ASP A 115 -3.80 -18.77 3.91
N GLY A 116 -4.68 -18.00 4.55
CA GLY A 116 -4.71 -17.77 5.99
C GLY A 116 -3.66 -16.79 6.50
N LEU A 117 -2.81 -16.23 5.62
CA LEU A 117 -1.82 -15.23 6.01
C LEU A 117 -2.41 -13.82 6.06
N PRO A 118 -1.78 -12.88 6.80
CA PRO A 118 -2.21 -11.49 6.84
C PRO A 118 -2.34 -10.86 5.44
N ALA A 119 -3.38 -10.03 5.27
CA ALA A 119 -3.62 -9.18 4.11
C ALA A 119 -4.03 -7.76 4.52
N GLY A 120 -3.97 -6.81 3.57
CA GLY A 120 -4.29 -5.41 3.81
C GLY A 120 -3.50 -4.78 4.95
N VAL A 121 -4.19 -4.10 5.87
CA VAL A 121 -3.51 -3.41 7.00
C VAL A 121 -2.75 -4.39 7.89
N SER A 122 -3.29 -5.58 8.10
CA SER A 122 -2.65 -6.60 8.94
C SER A 122 -1.32 -7.09 8.35
N ALA A 123 -1.22 -7.15 7.01
CA ALA A 123 0.02 -7.47 6.33
C ALA A 123 1.08 -6.39 6.52
N THR A 124 0.72 -5.11 6.34
CA THR A 124 1.66 -4.00 6.54
C THR A 124 2.18 -3.98 7.98
N VAL A 125 1.31 -4.21 8.97
CA VAL A 125 1.68 -4.27 10.39
C VAL A 125 2.59 -5.46 10.68
N ALA A 126 2.26 -6.65 10.19
CA ALA A 126 3.07 -7.85 10.38
C ALA A 126 4.46 -7.71 9.75
N MET A 127 4.52 -7.16 8.52
CA MET A 127 5.78 -6.86 7.85
C MET A 127 6.61 -5.87 8.68
N LEU A 128 6.05 -4.75 9.14
CA LEU A 128 6.81 -3.77 9.94
C LEU A 128 7.36 -4.39 11.24
N LYS A 129 6.57 -5.21 11.93
CA LYS A 129 7.03 -5.94 13.13
C LYS A 129 8.16 -6.91 12.83
N MET A 130 8.04 -7.65 11.74
CA MET A 130 9.08 -8.57 11.25
C MET A 130 10.42 -7.86 10.98
N PHE A 131 10.42 -6.56 10.68
CA PHE A 131 11.63 -5.74 10.49
C PHE A 131 12.02 -4.89 11.72
N GLY A 132 11.44 -5.19 12.90
CA GLY A 132 11.81 -4.56 14.17
C GLY A 132 11.13 -3.20 14.45
N PHE A 133 10.02 -2.91 13.80
CA PHE A 133 9.25 -1.68 14.02
C PHE A 133 7.98 -1.95 14.85
N ALA A 134 7.59 -0.98 15.66
CA ALA A 134 6.36 -0.96 16.43
C ALA A 134 5.37 0.05 15.83
N PRO A 135 4.53 -0.34 14.85
CA PRO A 135 3.59 0.58 14.22
C PRO A 135 2.39 0.91 15.13
N GLU A 136 2.14 2.19 15.35
CA GLU A 136 0.85 2.72 15.82
C GLU A 136 0.00 3.05 14.59
N VAL A 137 -1.06 2.29 14.36
CA VAL A 137 -1.98 2.52 13.25
C VAL A 137 -2.91 3.68 13.59
N ILE A 138 -2.95 4.70 12.74
CA ILE A 138 -3.90 5.80 12.85
C ILE A 138 -5.31 5.24 12.62
N ASP A 139 -6.17 5.36 13.63
CA ASP A 139 -7.59 5.05 13.51
C ASP A 139 -8.35 6.23 12.90
N ALA A 140 -8.25 6.35 11.57
CA ALA A 140 -8.94 7.35 10.78
C ALA A 140 -9.38 6.75 9.44
N GLY A 141 -10.42 7.35 8.84
CA GLY A 141 -10.96 6.97 7.54
C GLY A 141 -10.03 7.31 6.36
N CYS A 142 -10.63 7.64 5.22
CA CYS A 142 -9.89 8.06 4.02
C CYS A 142 -9.06 9.33 4.29
N CYS A 143 -7.96 9.51 3.56
CA CYS A 143 -7.16 10.74 3.62
C CYS A 143 -7.86 11.95 2.97
N GLY A 144 -8.83 11.71 2.10
CA GLY A 144 -9.55 12.74 1.33
C GLY A 144 -9.24 12.73 -0.16
N MET A 145 -8.11 12.14 -0.59
CA MET A 145 -7.68 12.23 -1.99
C MET A 145 -8.49 11.41 -2.98
N ALA A 146 -8.97 10.23 -2.55
CA ALA A 146 -9.79 9.32 -3.37
C ALA A 146 -9.35 9.23 -4.85
N GLY A 147 -8.09 8.86 -5.10
CA GLY A 147 -7.49 8.86 -6.43
C GLY A 147 -7.08 10.26 -6.88
N THR A 148 -7.65 10.75 -7.99
CA THR A 148 -7.41 12.12 -8.47
C THR A 148 -8.40 13.15 -7.96
N PHE A 149 -9.41 12.74 -7.18
CA PHE A 149 -10.45 13.63 -6.69
C PHE A 149 -9.86 14.85 -5.97
N GLY A 150 -8.90 14.65 -5.07
CA GLY A 150 -8.24 15.75 -4.35
C GLY A 150 -7.32 16.64 -5.21
N TYR A 151 -7.02 16.29 -6.46
CA TYR A 151 -6.29 17.16 -7.40
C TYR A 151 -7.21 18.08 -8.20
N ASP A 152 -8.48 17.68 -8.38
CA ASP A 152 -9.44 18.48 -9.13
C ASP A 152 -9.74 19.75 -8.32
N ALA A 153 -9.49 20.93 -8.90
CA ALA A 153 -9.59 22.21 -8.18
C ALA A 153 -10.97 22.42 -7.53
N GLU A 154 -12.02 21.90 -8.15
CA GLU A 154 -13.40 21.93 -7.65
C GLU A 154 -13.62 21.07 -6.38
N HIS A 155 -12.75 20.09 -6.15
CA HIS A 155 -12.86 19.10 -5.08
C HIS A 155 -11.79 19.25 -3.99
N TYR A 156 -10.81 20.13 -4.19
CA TYR A 156 -9.70 20.34 -3.27
C TYR A 156 -10.16 20.64 -1.84
N ASP A 157 -11.06 21.62 -1.67
CA ASP A 157 -11.56 22.03 -0.35
C ASP A 157 -12.27 20.87 0.37
N LEU A 158 -13.05 20.07 -0.37
CA LEU A 158 -13.73 18.91 0.17
C LEU A 158 -12.76 17.78 0.54
N SER A 159 -11.75 17.52 -0.31
CA SER A 159 -10.65 16.58 0.02
C SER A 159 -9.96 16.97 1.33
N MET A 160 -9.65 18.26 1.49
CA MET A 160 -9.06 18.80 2.71
C MET A 160 -9.97 18.62 3.93
N GLN A 161 -11.27 18.93 3.80
CA GLN A 161 -12.26 18.70 4.86
C GLN A 161 -12.31 17.23 5.29
N VAL A 162 -12.26 16.28 4.35
CA VAL A 162 -12.20 14.84 4.69
C VAL A 162 -10.93 14.50 5.45
N GLY A 163 -9.78 15.03 5.02
CA GLY A 163 -8.52 14.85 5.74
C GLY A 163 -8.57 15.39 7.19
N GLU A 164 -9.27 16.51 7.40
CA GLU A 164 -9.48 17.14 8.70
C GLU A 164 -10.39 16.33 9.65
N LEU A 165 -11.12 15.32 9.15
CA LEU A 165 -11.96 14.47 10.01
C LEU A 165 -11.14 13.48 10.87
N GLY A 166 -9.85 13.26 10.56
CA GLY A 166 -9.05 12.36 11.39
C GLY A 166 -7.56 12.32 11.07
N VAL A 167 -7.17 12.08 9.82
CA VAL A 167 -5.75 11.83 9.49
C VAL A 167 -4.87 13.05 9.74
N LEU A 168 -5.30 14.24 9.31
CA LEU A 168 -4.48 15.45 9.40
C LEU A 168 -4.33 15.94 10.85
N PRO A 169 -5.40 16.03 11.67
CA PRO A 169 -5.27 16.39 13.08
C PRO A 169 -4.39 15.41 13.86
N LYS A 170 -4.55 14.09 13.63
CA LYS A 170 -3.74 13.07 14.30
C LYS A 170 -2.26 13.25 13.96
N ILE A 171 -1.91 13.43 12.69
CA ILE A 171 -0.52 13.64 12.28
C ILE A 171 0.05 14.93 12.86
N ARG A 172 -0.72 16.03 12.88
CA ARG A 172 -0.27 17.28 13.52
C ARG A 172 -0.06 17.14 15.02
N SER A 173 -0.90 16.37 15.72
CA SER A 173 -0.77 16.10 17.15
C SER A 173 0.46 15.26 17.50
N LEU A 174 0.98 14.51 16.52
CA LEU A 174 2.14 13.63 16.67
C LEU A 174 3.47 14.35 16.40
N ARG A 175 3.44 15.62 15.95
CA ARG A 175 4.67 16.41 15.81
C ARG A 175 5.27 16.67 17.20
N PRO A 176 6.54 16.34 17.46
CA PRO A 176 7.22 16.82 18.65
C PRO A 176 7.26 18.35 18.63
N THR A 177 6.96 18.99 19.76
CA THR A 177 7.00 20.46 19.93
C THR A 177 8.42 21.02 20.10
N ASP A 178 9.48 20.29 19.76
CA ASP A 178 10.84 20.81 19.92
C ASP A 178 11.80 20.37 18.81
N THR A 179 12.21 21.37 18.03
CA THR A 179 13.47 21.54 17.26
C THR A 179 14.05 20.37 16.42
N SER A 180 13.80 20.48 15.10
CA SER A 180 14.82 20.44 14.03
C SER A 180 15.54 19.11 13.67
N PRO A 181 16.17 19.01 12.48
CA PRO A 181 15.88 17.95 11.51
C PRO A 181 17.07 17.03 11.28
N LYS A 182 16.86 15.73 11.45
CA LYS A 182 17.56 14.69 10.69
C LYS A 182 16.56 13.57 10.49
N PHE A 183 16.70 12.83 9.40
CA PHE A 183 16.01 11.55 9.13
C PHE A 183 16.10 10.54 10.29
N ASP A 184 16.85 10.84 11.34
CA ASP A 184 17.18 9.95 12.44
C ASP A 184 16.11 9.85 13.54
N LYS A 185 15.29 10.88 13.83
CA LYS A 185 14.28 10.81 14.92
C LYS A 185 13.04 11.68 14.73
N GLN A 186 12.53 11.79 13.50
CA GLN A 186 11.11 12.14 13.32
C GLN A 186 10.33 10.85 13.51
N VAL A 187 9.27 10.85 14.31
CA VAL A 187 8.35 9.70 14.38
C VAL A 187 7.87 9.44 12.94
N GLY A 188 8.40 8.37 12.33
CA GLY A 188 8.28 8.14 10.89
C GLY A 188 6.81 7.89 10.55
N VAL A 189 6.16 8.89 9.97
CA VAL A 189 4.79 8.74 9.47
C VAL A 189 4.87 7.94 8.17
N LEU A 190 4.21 6.80 8.16
CA LEU A 190 4.20 5.86 7.07
C LEU A 190 2.84 5.90 6.39
N SER A 191 2.83 5.84 5.06
CA SER A 191 1.61 5.57 4.32
C SER A 191 1.91 4.80 3.03
N THR A 192 1.10 3.77 2.77
CA THR A 192 1.24 2.86 1.63
C THR A 192 0.80 3.51 0.31
N GLY A 193 -0.27 4.31 0.32
CA GLY A 193 -0.78 4.97 -0.89
C GLY A 193 -0.04 6.26 -1.25
N ALA A 194 0.27 6.44 -2.55
CA ALA A 194 0.94 7.65 -3.04
C ALA A 194 0.11 8.92 -2.80
N ALA A 195 -1.18 8.88 -3.12
CA ALA A 195 -2.08 10.01 -2.90
C ALA A 195 -2.20 10.36 -1.41
N CYS A 196 -2.25 9.36 -0.52
CA CYS A 196 -2.26 9.59 0.93
C CYS A 196 -1.01 10.34 1.41
N ARG A 197 0.19 9.97 0.93
CA ARG A 197 1.43 10.68 1.29
C ARG A 197 1.39 12.15 0.86
N MET A 198 0.89 12.42 -0.34
CA MET A 198 0.76 13.80 -0.84
C MET A 198 -0.25 14.62 -0.02
N GLN A 199 -1.39 14.03 0.36
CA GLN A 199 -2.37 14.68 1.22
C GLN A 199 -1.81 15.01 2.60
N ILE A 200 -1.06 14.07 3.19
CA ILE A 200 -0.40 14.30 4.47
C ILE A 200 0.62 15.44 4.35
N GLN A 201 1.37 15.49 3.27
CA GLN A 201 2.32 16.58 3.05
C GLN A 201 1.61 17.92 2.87
N GLN A 202 0.55 17.98 2.05
CA GLN A 202 -0.18 19.22 1.78
C GLN A 202 -0.97 19.72 2.99
N GLY A 203 -1.63 18.82 3.72
CA GLY A 203 -2.53 19.19 4.81
C GLY A 203 -1.89 19.20 6.20
N ALA A 204 -0.80 18.47 6.40
CA ALA A 204 -0.12 18.38 7.67
C ALA A 204 1.38 18.72 7.58
N GLY A 205 1.95 19.08 6.43
CA GLY A 205 3.35 19.49 6.31
C GLY A 205 4.34 18.44 6.82
N VAL A 206 3.98 17.16 6.72
CA VAL A 206 4.79 16.02 7.17
C VAL A 206 5.10 15.13 5.98
N ASP A 207 6.38 14.87 5.76
CA ASP A 207 6.86 14.00 4.69
C ASP A 207 6.64 12.52 5.09
N ALA A 208 5.42 12.03 4.86
CA ALA A 208 5.13 10.61 5.04
C ALA A 208 5.85 9.77 3.98
N VAL A 209 6.38 8.62 4.39
CA VAL A 209 7.13 7.70 3.52
C VAL A 209 6.45 6.36 3.33
N HIS A 210 6.79 5.63 2.27
CA HIS A 210 6.29 4.27 2.08
C HIS A 210 6.95 3.30 3.07
N PRO A 211 6.23 2.38 3.73
CA PRO A 211 6.79 1.41 4.68
C PRO A 211 8.01 0.64 4.15
N LEU A 212 8.02 0.31 2.86
CA LEU A 212 9.16 -0.37 2.22
C LEU A 212 10.48 0.39 2.29
N LEU A 213 10.48 1.72 2.44
CA LEU A 213 11.73 2.45 2.58
C LEU A 213 12.44 2.09 3.89
N LEU A 214 11.68 1.90 4.98
CA LEU A 214 12.20 1.42 6.26
C LEU A 214 12.68 -0.03 6.17
N VAL A 215 11.92 -0.88 5.47
CA VAL A 215 12.32 -2.28 5.21
C VAL A 215 13.65 -2.31 4.44
N ARG A 216 13.78 -1.50 3.38
CA ARG A 216 15.01 -1.38 2.60
C ARG A 216 16.18 -0.91 3.45
N GLU A 217 15.99 0.11 4.29
CA GLU A 217 17.03 0.61 5.19
C GLU A 217 17.46 -0.45 6.20
N ARG A 218 16.50 -1.19 6.77
CA ARG A 218 16.82 -2.32 7.66
C ARG A 218 17.65 -3.36 6.94
N LEU A 219 17.27 -3.77 5.74
CA LEU A 219 18.02 -4.73 4.93
C LEU A 219 19.41 -4.22 4.53
N ALA A 220 19.54 -2.95 4.18
CA ALA A 220 20.82 -2.34 3.82
C ALA A 220 21.80 -2.30 5.01
N ASN A 221 21.29 -1.98 6.20
CA ASN A 221 22.10 -1.97 7.43
C ASN A 221 22.53 -3.37 7.90
N LEU A 222 21.92 -4.42 7.34
CA LEU A 222 22.25 -5.81 7.64
C LEU A 222 23.29 -6.40 6.71
N GLN A 223 23.57 -5.76 5.57
CA GLN A 223 24.74 -6.13 4.78
C GLN A 223 25.96 -5.45 5.40
N PRO A 224 26.90 -6.19 6.01
CA PRO A 224 28.22 -5.64 6.27
C PRO A 224 28.87 -5.37 4.90
N GLY A 225 29.74 -4.38 4.81
CA GLY A 225 30.61 -4.28 3.64
C GLY A 225 31.34 -5.61 3.40
N HIS A 226 31.23 -6.13 2.17
CA HIS A 226 31.90 -7.31 1.61
C HIS A 226 31.47 -8.69 2.14
#